data_AF-A0ABD2JDC0-F1
#
_entry.id   AF-A0ABD2JDC0-F1
#
_cell.length_a   1.000
_cell.length_b   1.000
_cell.length_c   1.000
_cell.angle_alpha   90.00
_cell.angle_beta   90.00
_cell.angle_gamma   90.00
#
_symmetry.space_group_name_H-M   'P 1'
#
loop_
_entity.id
_entity.type
_entity.pdbx_description
1 polymer ?
#
loop_
_entity_poly.entity_id
_entity_poly.type
_entity_poly.pdbx_seq_one_letter_code
_entity_poly.pdbx_strand_id
1 'polypeptide(L)'
;MPLRQNSLVKENSFSAPGTVLFGMEPLHQQSFQRKFSISACRRQSSIDLEDNHFLLTIVISNATNHESISYKQDGGRFDSSQFTLKFHTNTLYKIYVKTKPAQQFLSLNIAGNVLSLAPIEGGSGEYVAIWNTADKEPTKKGTRQDIEFVISAKDKTLSKNLQVKFYPHNDTHAGWGQKLDQITWHCSTNDIGHVFVLEEQTL
;
A
#
# COMPACT_ATOMS: atom_id res chain seq x y z
N MET A 1 46.23 -46.86 2.78
CA MET A 1 46.07 -48.31 3.03
C MET A 1 44.63 -48.55 3.52
N PRO A 2 44.01 -49.68 3.18
CA PRO A 2 42.75 -49.68 2.41
C PRO A 2 41.60 -50.38 3.19
N LEU A 3 40.34 -50.43 2.73
CA LEU A 3 39.77 -51.18 1.59
C LEU A 3 38.28 -50.75 1.44
N ARG A 4 37.72 -50.63 0.21
CA ARG A 4 36.87 -51.63 -0.50
C ARG A 4 35.71 -52.18 0.37
N GLN A 5 34.50 -52.41 -0.15
CA GLN A 5 34.08 -52.91 -1.48
C GLN A 5 32.66 -52.34 -1.79
N ASN A 6 32.30 -51.98 -3.03
CA ASN A 6 31.63 -52.82 -4.06
C ASN A 6 30.21 -53.30 -3.66
N SER A 7 29.22 -53.47 -4.54
CA SER A 7 29.14 -53.28 -6.01
C SER A 7 27.77 -53.75 -6.56
N LEU A 8 27.53 -53.52 -7.87
CA LEU A 8 26.67 -54.32 -8.78
C LEU A 8 25.14 -54.26 -8.50
N VAL A 9 24.23 -54.46 -9.46
CA VAL A 9 24.16 -54.22 -10.94
C VAL A 9 22.68 -54.46 -11.35
N LYS A 10 22.13 -53.93 -12.45
CA LYS A 10 21.84 -54.57 -13.77
C LYS A 10 20.96 -53.57 -14.57
N GLU A 11 21.17 -53.30 -15.87
CA GLU A 11 20.48 -53.91 -17.05
C GLU A 11 18.94 -53.75 -17.05
N ASN A 12 18.14 -53.64 -18.14
CA ASN A 12 18.28 -53.58 -19.61
C ASN A 12 16.86 -53.19 -20.19
N SER A 13 16.55 -52.90 -21.46
CA SER A 13 17.27 -52.65 -22.73
C SER A 13 16.27 -52.17 -23.84
N PHE A 14 16.75 -51.72 -25.02
CA PHE A 14 16.13 -51.79 -26.38
C PHE A 14 14.78 -51.05 -26.66
N SER A 15 14.71 -50.05 -27.57
CA SER A 15 14.56 -50.09 -29.06
C SER A 15 13.21 -50.63 -29.57
N ALA A 16 12.51 -50.04 -30.55
CA ALA A 16 12.92 -49.86 -31.96
C ALA A 16 11.97 -48.88 -32.76
N PRO A 17 12.25 -48.55 -34.06
CA PRO A 17 11.64 -47.41 -34.78
C PRO A 17 10.64 -47.78 -35.91
N GLY A 18 10.09 -46.76 -36.60
CA GLY A 18 9.30 -46.91 -37.84
C GLY A 18 9.35 -45.67 -38.76
N THR A 19 9.43 -45.87 -40.08
CA THR A 19 9.91 -44.88 -41.07
C THR A 19 8.98 -44.71 -42.28
N VAL A 20 8.65 -43.44 -42.61
CA VAL A 20 8.51 -42.77 -43.94
C VAL A 20 8.10 -43.60 -45.19
N LEU A 21 7.10 -43.14 -45.98
CA LEU A 21 7.24 -42.70 -47.41
C LEU A 21 5.91 -42.26 -48.11
N PHE A 22 5.98 -41.10 -48.79
CA PHE A 22 5.40 -40.64 -50.09
C PHE A 22 4.02 -41.10 -50.64
N GLY A 23 3.28 -40.18 -51.28
CA GLY A 23 2.16 -40.54 -52.19
C GLY A 23 1.29 -39.40 -52.78
N MET A 24 1.87 -38.54 -53.63
CA MET A 24 1.29 -37.66 -54.68
C MET A 24 -0.21 -37.21 -54.73
N GLU A 25 -0.38 -35.92 -55.04
CA GLU A 25 -1.62 -35.20 -55.45
C GLU A 25 -2.20 -35.70 -56.80
N PRO A 26 -3.48 -35.38 -57.17
CA PRO A 26 -3.73 -34.09 -57.85
C PRO A 26 -5.14 -33.43 -57.72
N LEU A 27 -5.16 -32.08 -57.72
CA LEU A 27 -6.09 -31.17 -58.41
C LEU A 27 -7.59 -31.54 -58.61
N HIS A 28 -8.47 -30.80 -57.91
CA HIS A 28 -9.71 -30.28 -58.53
C HIS A 28 -10.14 -28.91 -58.01
N GLN A 29 -11.13 -28.32 -58.70
CA GLN A 29 -11.27 -26.88 -58.92
C GLN A 29 -12.30 -26.15 -58.03
N GLN A 30 -12.11 -24.82 -57.92
CA GLN A 30 -13.12 -23.77 -57.65
C GLN A 30 -13.81 -23.69 -56.27
N SER A 31 -13.61 -22.57 -55.57
CA SER A 31 -14.69 -21.58 -55.41
C SER A 31 -14.18 -20.22 -54.91
N PHE A 32 -14.64 -19.13 -55.53
CA PHE A 32 -14.35 -17.77 -55.10
C PHE A 32 -15.37 -17.37 -54.01
N GLN A 33 -14.94 -17.26 -52.75
CA GLN A 33 -15.78 -16.71 -51.67
C GLN A 33 -15.14 -15.43 -51.12
N ARG A 34 -15.69 -14.29 -51.54
CA ARG A 34 -15.30 -12.97 -51.01
C ARG A 34 -15.78 -12.85 -49.57
N LYS A 35 -14.88 -13.08 -48.62
CA LYS A 35 -15.13 -12.79 -47.20
C LYS A 35 -15.25 -11.28 -47.02
N PHE A 36 -16.48 -10.77 -46.97
CA PHE A 36 -16.76 -9.44 -46.45
C PHE A 36 -16.48 -9.43 -44.94
N SER A 37 -15.26 -9.05 -44.57
CA SER A 37 -14.96 -8.73 -43.18
C SER A 37 -15.57 -7.38 -42.86
N ILE A 38 -16.77 -7.39 -42.29
CA ILE A 38 -17.27 -6.24 -41.53
C ILE A 38 -16.39 -6.17 -40.28
N SER A 39 -15.31 -5.40 -40.36
CA SER A 39 -14.50 -5.08 -39.18
C SER A 39 -15.38 -4.24 -38.26
N ALA A 40 -15.96 -4.92 -37.27
CA ALA A 40 -16.72 -4.26 -36.22
C ALA A 40 -15.74 -3.35 -35.46
N CYS A 41 -15.79 -2.05 -35.77
CA CYS A 41 -15.01 -1.02 -35.10
C CYS A 41 -15.54 -0.91 -33.66
N ARG A 42 -15.05 -1.80 -32.80
CA ARG A 42 -15.33 -1.84 -31.37
C ARG A 42 -14.63 -0.63 -30.74
N ARG A 43 -15.26 0.54 -30.85
CA ARG A 43 -15.00 1.68 -29.97
C ARG A 43 -15.42 1.30 -28.55
N GLN A 44 -14.57 0.53 -27.90
CA GLN A 44 -14.57 0.42 -26.45
C GLN A 44 -13.98 1.73 -25.91
N SER A 45 -14.78 2.80 -25.91
CA SER A 45 -14.49 3.98 -25.10
C SER A 45 -14.89 3.65 -23.66
N SER A 46 -14.17 2.71 -23.04
CA SER A 46 -14.06 2.65 -21.60
C SER A 46 -13.30 3.91 -21.19
N ILE A 47 -14.05 4.92 -20.74
CA ILE A 47 -13.47 5.99 -19.96
C ILE A 47 -13.22 5.38 -18.59
N ASP A 48 -11.96 5.37 -18.14
CA ASP A 48 -11.51 4.69 -16.93
C ASP A 48 -12.03 5.41 -15.66
N LEU A 49 -13.31 5.19 -15.35
CA LEU A 49 -14.06 5.85 -14.27
C LEU A 49 -13.88 5.22 -12.89
N GLU A 50 -13.00 4.21 -12.75
CA GLU A 50 -12.77 3.48 -11.49
C GLU A 50 -11.47 3.88 -10.76
N ASP A 51 -10.49 4.49 -11.43
CA ASP A 51 -9.15 4.75 -10.87
C ASP A 51 -9.06 5.94 -9.88
N ASN A 52 -10.12 6.75 -9.77
CA ASN A 52 -10.12 7.92 -8.89
C ASN A 52 -10.22 7.55 -7.40
N HIS A 53 -10.72 6.35 -7.06
CA HIS A 53 -10.97 5.93 -5.68
C HIS A 53 -9.94 4.91 -5.19
N PHE A 54 -9.47 5.10 -3.96
CA PHE A 54 -8.57 4.13 -3.31
C PHE A 54 -8.72 4.14 -1.80
N LEU A 55 -8.41 3.02 -1.16
CA LEU A 55 -8.23 2.93 0.29
C LEU A 55 -6.79 3.30 0.64
N LEU A 56 -6.62 4.12 1.66
CA LEU A 56 -5.34 4.48 2.26
C LEU A 56 -5.35 4.02 3.73
N THR A 57 -4.59 2.97 4.01
CA THR A 57 -4.42 2.42 5.37
C THR A 57 -3.12 2.97 5.97
N ILE A 58 -3.22 3.50 7.19
CA ILE A 58 -2.12 4.11 7.94
C ILE A 58 -2.01 3.38 9.29
N VAL A 59 -0.82 2.86 9.57
CA VAL A 59 -0.46 2.21 10.85
C VAL A 59 0.67 2.99 11.48
N ILE A 60 0.55 3.32 12.78
CA ILE A 60 1.57 4.09 13.50
C ILE A 60 1.95 3.36 14.78
N SER A 61 3.21 2.93 14.87
CA SER A 61 3.77 2.26 16.04
C SER A 61 5.08 2.90 16.47
N ASN A 62 5.45 2.74 17.74
CA ASN A 62 6.75 3.17 18.24
C ASN A 62 7.86 2.32 17.59
N ALA A 63 8.89 2.97 17.05
CA ALA A 63 9.92 2.31 16.25
C ALA A 63 10.84 1.38 17.06
N THR A 64 10.92 1.56 18.38
CA THR A 64 11.81 0.81 19.28
C THR A 64 11.14 -0.42 19.90
N ASN A 65 9.89 -0.31 20.38
CA ASN A 65 9.16 -1.43 21.00
C ASN A 65 8.06 -2.03 20.13
N HIS A 66 7.80 -1.44 18.94
CA HIS A 66 6.78 -1.86 17.97
C HIS A 66 5.34 -1.79 18.47
N GLU A 67 5.08 -1.18 19.63
CA GLU A 67 3.71 -0.99 20.12
C GLU A 67 2.95 0.05 19.30
N SER A 68 1.70 -0.27 18.96
CA SER A 68 0.72 0.70 18.45
C SER A 68 0.56 1.89 19.40
N ILE A 69 0.37 3.08 18.82
CA ILE A 69 -0.02 4.26 19.59
C ILE A 69 -1.41 4.07 20.20
N SER A 70 -1.71 4.80 21.27
CA SER A 70 -3.06 4.82 21.83
C SER A 70 -3.84 6.03 21.29
N TYR A 71 -5.15 5.88 21.18
CA TYR A 71 -6.07 6.96 20.84
C TYR A 71 -7.19 7.07 21.86
N LYS A 72 -7.96 8.16 21.74
CA LYS A 72 -9.19 8.36 22.49
C LYS A 72 -10.25 8.95 21.57
N GLN A 73 -11.43 8.36 21.51
CA GLN A 73 -12.62 9.01 20.96
C GLN A 73 -13.03 10.19 21.86
N ASP A 74 -13.15 11.39 21.28
CA ASP A 74 -13.53 12.60 22.00
C ASP A 74 -15.01 13.00 21.76
N GLY A 75 -15.74 12.26 20.91
CA GLY A 75 -17.21 12.30 20.84
C GLY A 75 -17.77 13.67 20.45
N GLY A 76 -17.15 14.34 19.46
CA GLY A 76 -17.54 15.68 19.02
C GLY A 76 -17.19 16.82 20.00
N ARG A 77 -16.39 16.57 21.05
CA ARG A 77 -15.94 17.62 21.98
C ARG A 77 -15.00 18.66 21.35
N PHE A 78 -14.35 18.32 20.23
CA PHE A 78 -13.40 19.17 19.53
C PHE A 78 -13.73 19.17 18.04
N ASP A 79 -13.63 20.33 17.40
CA ASP A 79 -14.13 20.55 16.04
C ASP A 79 -13.28 19.86 14.94
N SER A 80 -12.02 19.51 15.24
CA SER A 80 -11.06 19.04 14.24
C SER A 80 -11.07 17.53 13.98
N SER A 81 -11.50 16.69 14.93
CA SER A 81 -11.57 15.24 14.75
C SER A 81 -12.45 14.53 15.79
N GLN A 82 -13.00 13.38 15.42
CA GLN A 82 -13.71 12.46 16.31
C GLN A 82 -12.82 11.81 17.38
N PHE A 83 -11.50 11.80 17.17
CA PHE A 83 -10.52 11.21 18.09
C PHE A 83 -9.25 12.06 18.25
N THR A 84 -8.56 11.85 19.37
CA THR A 84 -7.19 12.31 19.61
C THR A 84 -6.23 11.14 19.50
N LEU A 85 -5.20 11.26 18.66
CA LEU A 85 -4.02 10.39 18.69
C LEU A 85 -3.05 10.82 19.79
N LYS A 86 -2.43 9.86 20.47
CA LYS A 86 -1.48 10.14 21.56
C LYS A 86 -0.07 9.77 21.19
N PHE A 87 0.85 10.70 21.42
CA PHE A 87 2.27 10.54 21.13
C PHE A 87 3.10 10.95 22.35
N HIS A 88 4.26 10.31 22.49
CA HIS A 88 5.36 10.76 23.32
C HIS A 88 6.22 11.76 22.54
N THR A 89 6.74 12.77 23.22
CA THR A 89 7.81 13.63 22.70
C THR A 89 9.15 12.90 22.74
N ASN A 90 10.10 13.30 21.89
CA ASN A 90 11.42 12.67 21.79
C ASN A 90 11.35 11.15 21.56
N THR A 91 10.47 10.71 20.67
CA THR A 91 10.23 9.30 20.34
C THR A 91 10.23 9.10 18.83
N LEU A 92 10.80 7.99 18.37
CA LEU A 92 10.73 7.57 16.97
C LEU A 92 9.47 6.73 16.74
N TYR A 93 8.70 7.08 15.72
CA TYR A 93 7.51 6.35 15.28
C TYR A 93 7.71 5.80 13.87
N LYS A 94 7.41 4.52 13.68
CA LYS A 94 7.31 3.89 12.37
C LYS A 94 5.89 4.16 11.84
N ILE A 95 5.82 4.83 10.70
CA ILE A 95 4.58 5.03 9.96
C ILE A 95 4.62 4.06 8.78
N TYR A 96 3.66 3.14 8.75
CA TYR A 96 3.41 2.25 7.62
C TYR A 96 2.18 2.75 6.87
N VAL A 97 2.27 2.77 5.55
CA VAL A 97 1.21 3.24 4.65
C VAL A 97 0.95 2.18 3.59
N LYS A 98 -0.31 1.82 3.37
CA LYS A 98 -0.73 0.90 2.32
C LYS A 98 -1.87 1.50 1.50
N THR A 99 -1.85 1.21 0.20
CA THR A 99 -2.86 1.71 -0.75
C THR A 99 -3.54 0.57 -1.52
N LYS A 100 -4.84 0.69 -1.79
CA LYS A 100 -5.61 -0.27 -2.58
C LYS A 100 -6.68 0.43 -3.45
N PRO A 101 -6.57 0.42 -4.79
CA PRO A 101 -5.46 -0.09 -5.60
C PRO A 101 -4.13 0.61 -5.28
N ALA A 102 -3.00 -0.01 -5.66
CA ALA A 102 -1.67 0.48 -5.34
C ALA A 102 -1.40 1.86 -5.97
N GLN A 103 -1.05 2.85 -5.15
CA GLN A 103 -0.73 4.22 -5.58
C GLN A 103 0.76 4.52 -5.35
N GLN A 104 1.38 5.28 -6.25
CA GLN A 104 2.80 5.64 -6.16
C GLN A 104 3.04 6.92 -5.34
N PHE A 105 3.13 6.79 -4.02
CA PHE A 105 3.51 7.91 -3.15
C PHE A 105 5.04 8.02 -2.97
N LEU A 106 5.52 9.24 -2.76
CA LEU A 106 6.96 9.58 -2.71
C LEU A 106 7.38 10.14 -1.34
N SER A 107 6.52 10.98 -0.74
CA SER A 107 6.85 11.67 0.52
C SER A 107 5.64 11.83 1.43
N LEU A 108 5.93 11.94 2.73
CA LEU A 108 4.99 12.24 3.80
C LEU A 108 5.52 13.44 4.58
N ASN A 109 4.82 14.58 4.54
CA ASN A 109 5.00 15.65 5.51
C ASN A 109 4.08 15.35 6.70
N ILE A 110 4.64 15.18 7.89
CA ILE A 110 3.87 15.02 9.14
C ILE A 110 4.35 16.02 10.19
N ALA A 111 3.43 16.87 10.66
CA ALA A 111 3.70 17.93 11.61
C ALA A 111 4.89 18.85 11.20
N GLY A 112 5.05 19.12 9.91
CA GLY A 112 6.15 19.92 9.35
C GLY A 112 7.46 19.16 9.10
N ASN A 113 7.52 17.85 9.37
CA ASN A 113 8.67 17.01 9.05
C ASN A 113 8.43 16.31 7.71
N VAL A 114 9.22 16.65 6.69
CA VAL A 114 9.17 15.99 5.37
C VAL A 114 9.98 14.69 5.40
N LEU A 115 9.31 13.56 5.22
CA LEU A 115 9.87 12.21 5.26
C LEU A 115 9.80 11.58 3.87
N SER A 116 10.87 10.89 3.46
CA SER A 116 10.85 10.03 2.27
C SER A 116 10.09 8.75 2.57
N LEU A 117 9.14 8.36 1.71
CA LEU A 117 8.45 7.08 1.82
C LEU A 117 9.27 6.00 1.13
N ALA A 118 9.84 5.07 1.89
CA ALA A 118 10.56 3.93 1.35
C ALA A 118 9.55 2.83 0.98
N PRO A 119 9.49 2.35 -0.28
CA PRO A 119 8.64 1.23 -0.65
C PRO A 119 9.15 -0.05 0.03
N ILE A 120 8.22 -0.86 0.54
CA ILE A 120 8.54 -2.16 1.16
C ILE A 120 8.75 -3.24 0.09
N GLU A 121 7.91 -3.20 -0.95
CA GLU A 121 8.01 -4.07 -2.12
C GLU A 121 7.67 -3.26 -3.38
N GLY A 122 8.33 -3.57 -4.50
CA GLY A 122 8.17 -2.83 -5.75
C GLY A 122 6.75 -2.95 -6.31
N GLY A 123 5.98 -1.86 -6.25
CA GLY A 123 4.64 -1.79 -6.85
C GLY A 123 3.49 -2.34 -5.97
N SER A 124 3.76 -2.75 -4.73
CA SER A 124 2.70 -3.23 -3.81
C SER A 124 1.78 -2.11 -3.29
N GLY A 125 2.19 -0.85 -3.45
CA GLY A 125 1.51 0.30 -2.84
C GLY A 125 1.75 0.41 -1.32
N GLU A 126 2.77 -0.28 -0.80
CA GLU A 126 3.16 -0.30 0.62
C GLU A 126 4.47 0.44 0.88
N TYR A 127 4.45 1.30 1.89
CA TYR A 127 5.51 2.24 2.22
C TYR A 127 5.79 2.29 3.71
N VAL A 128 7.01 2.70 4.07
CA VAL A 128 7.42 3.01 5.44
C VAL A 128 8.18 4.33 5.51
N ALA A 129 7.93 5.08 6.59
CA ALA A 129 8.74 6.21 7.02
C ALA A 129 9.00 6.13 8.53
N ILE A 130 10.08 6.75 9.00
CA ILE A 130 10.35 6.96 10.42
C ILE A 130 10.18 8.45 10.73
N TRP A 131 9.26 8.77 11.64
CA TRP A 131 9.03 10.12 12.15
C TRP A 131 9.67 10.28 13.53
N ASN A 132 10.33 11.41 13.78
CA ASN A 132 10.89 11.76 15.08
C ASN A 132 10.07 12.90 15.71
N THR A 133 9.67 12.75 16.98
CA THR A 133 8.94 13.78 17.74
C THR A 133 9.85 14.58 18.70
N ALA A 134 11.17 14.55 18.51
CA ALA A 134 12.12 15.35 19.28
C ALA A 134 11.96 16.86 19.11
N ASP A 135 11.33 17.31 18.02
CA ASP A 135 10.98 18.72 17.76
C ASP A 135 9.61 19.11 18.34
N LYS A 136 8.93 18.21 19.08
CA LYS A 136 7.58 18.43 19.61
C LYS A 136 7.60 18.64 21.13
N GLU A 137 6.91 19.69 21.56
CA GLU A 137 6.71 20.03 22.97
C GLU A 137 5.44 19.38 23.54
N PRO A 138 5.43 18.99 24.83
CA PRO A 138 4.25 18.42 25.48
C PRO A 138 3.02 19.34 25.38
N THR A 139 1.90 18.80 24.89
CA THR A 139 0.66 19.56 24.71
C THR A 139 0.02 19.89 26.06
N LYS A 140 -0.20 21.19 26.33
CA LYS A 140 -0.78 21.72 27.57
C LYS A 140 -2.01 20.94 28.06
N LYS A 141 -2.19 20.83 29.38
CA LYS A 141 -3.35 20.16 30.01
C LYS A 141 -4.66 20.76 29.49
N GLY A 142 -5.68 19.92 29.27
CA GLY A 142 -6.97 20.34 28.72
C GLY A 142 -7.00 20.54 27.19
N THR A 143 -5.89 20.93 26.57
CA THR A 143 -5.81 21.25 25.12
C THR A 143 -5.47 20.05 24.23
N ARG A 144 -5.64 20.25 22.92
CA ARG A 144 -5.17 19.44 21.79
C ARG A 144 -4.40 20.31 20.82
N GLN A 145 -3.71 19.68 19.89
CA GLN A 145 -3.06 20.31 18.74
C GLN A 145 -3.51 19.56 17.50
N ASP A 146 -3.66 20.26 16.38
CA ASP A 146 -3.80 19.62 15.08
C ASP A 146 -2.42 19.62 14.40
N ILE A 147 -2.04 18.48 13.81
CA ILE A 147 -0.85 18.37 12.96
C ILE A 147 -1.28 18.07 11.53
N GLU A 148 -0.61 18.69 10.57
CA GLU A 148 -0.80 18.37 9.17
C GLU A 148 -0.22 16.99 8.85
N PHE A 149 -0.97 16.18 8.11
CA PHE A 149 -0.54 14.95 7.47
C PHE A 149 -0.73 15.12 5.96
N VAL A 150 0.36 15.31 5.23
CA VAL A 150 0.36 15.46 3.76
C VAL A 150 1.12 14.31 3.13
N ILE A 151 0.44 13.48 2.34
CA ILE A 151 1.08 12.43 1.55
C ILE A 151 1.03 12.82 0.06
N SER A 152 2.20 12.83 -0.57
CA SER A 152 2.40 13.38 -1.91
C SER A 152 3.08 12.39 -2.86
N ALA A 153 2.53 12.28 -4.06
CA ALA A 153 3.08 11.60 -5.22
C ALA A 153 3.69 12.64 -6.19
N LYS A 154 3.95 12.22 -7.43
CA LYS A 154 4.33 13.12 -8.53
C LYS A 154 3.15 13.97 -9.04
N ASP A 155 1.96 13.39 -9.01
CA ASP A 155 0.74 13.85 -9.68
C ASP A 155 -0.44 14.07 -8.73
N LYS A 156 -0.40 13.52 -7.51
CA LYS A 156 -1.49 13.63 -6.52
C LYS A 156 -1.01 13.95 -5.10
N THR A 157 -1.82 14.68 -4.36
CA THR A 157 -1.55 15.09 -2.96
C THR A 157 -2.81 15.02 -2.11
N LEU A 158 -2.71 14.35 -0.97
CA LEU A 158 -3.69 14.38 0.12
C LEU A 158 -3.11 15.25 1.25
N SER A 159 -3.86 16.24 1.75
CA SER A 159 -3.58 16.89 3.04
C SER A 159 -4.78 16.71 3.96
N LYS A 160 -4.54 16.29 5.20
CA LYS A 160 -5.54 16.20 6.27
C LYS A 160 -4.90 16.54 7.62
N ASN A 161 -5.63 17.28 8.46
CA ASN A 161 -5.23 17.52 9.83
C ASN A 161 -5.60 16.32 10.72
N LEU A 162 -4.66 15.92 11.57
CA LEU A 162 -4.84 14.92 12.63
C LEU A 162 -4.84 15.63 13.98
N GLN A 163 -5.89 15.44 14.78
CA GLN A 163 -5.91 15.91 16.16
C GLN A 163 -5.04 15.00 17.04
N VAL A 164 -4.09 15.61 17.75
CA VAL A 164 -3.10 14.92 18.57
C VAL A 164 -2.96 15.50 19.97
N LYS A 165 -2.33 14.70 20.83
CA LYS A 165 -1.79 15.14 22.10
C LYS A 165 -0.41 14.55 22.32
N PHE A 166 0.58 15.43 22.40
CA PHE A 166 1.93 15.08 22.83
C PHE A 166 2.01 15.07 24.35
N TYR A 167 2.65 14.04 24.88
CA TYR A 167 2.96 13.85 26.29
C TYR A 167 4.48 13.75 26.47
N PRO A 168 5.04 14.12 27.64
CA PRO A 168 6.47 13.92 27.92
C PRO A 168 6.88 12.46 27.71
N HIS A 169 8.11 12.21 27.28
CA HIS A 169 8.62 10.86 26.93
C HIS A 169 8.32 9.76 27.97
N ASN A 170 8.37 10.08 29.27
CA ASN A 170 8.16 9.13 30.37
C ASN A 170 6.71 9.11 30.92
N ASP A 171 5.76 9.82 30.29
CA ASP A 171 4.38 9.92 30.77
C ASP A 171 3.53 8.72 30.29
N THR A 172 2.93 8.00 31.23
CA THR A 172 2.10 6.82 30.95
C THR A 172 0.74 7.18 30.33
N HIS A 173 0.26 8.42 30.44
CA HIS A 173 -1.03 8.84 29.89
C HIS A 173 -1.12 8.75 28.36
N ALA A 174 0.02 8.77 27.67
CA ALA A 174 0.10 8.52 26.23
C ALA A 174 -0.30 7.08 25.88
N GLY A 175 -0.04 6.11 26.76
CA GLY A 175 -0.44 4.72 26.58
C GLY A 175 -1.91 4.44 26.96
N TRP A 176 -2.57 5.30 27.72
CA TRP A 176 -3.95 5.08 28.16
C TRP A 176 -4.95 5.21 27.01
N GLY A 177 -6.03 4.43 27.01
CA GLY A 177 -7.10 4.47 26.01
C GLY A 177 -7.15 3.20 25.18
N GLN A 178 -7.71 3.29 23.98
CA GLN A 178 -7.70 2.19 23.01
C GLN A 178 -6.36 2.21 22.26
N LYS A 179 -5.81 1.04 21.93
CA LYS A 179 -4.72 0.94 20.96
C LYS A 179 -5.29 1.17 19.56
N LEU A 180 -4.55 1.90 18.72
CA LEU A 180 -4.89 2.12 17.33
C LEU A 180 -4.21 1.04 16.48
N ASP A 181 -4.99 0.13 15.91
CA ASP A 181 -4.43 -0.86 14.99
C ASP A 181 -4.20 -0.21 13.62
N GLN A 182 -5.20 0.51 13.10
CA GLN A 182 -5.05 1.30 11.87
C GLN A 182 -6.08 2.43 11.71
N ILE A 183 -5.70 3.45 10.94
CA ILE A 183 -6.64 4.40 10.32
C ILE A 183 -6.82 3.99 8.86
N THR A 184 -8.05 3.94 8.38
CA THR A 184 -8.37 3.69 6.97
C THR A 184 -9.14 4.87 6.41
N TRP A 185 -8.61 5.50 5.37
CA TRP A 185 -9.25 6.58 4.63
C TRP A 185 -9.74 6.08 3.29
N HIS A 186 -11.02 6.31 3.00
CA HIS A 186 -11.58 6.11 1.68
C HIS A 186 -11.34 7.39 0.89
N CYS A 187 -10.41 7.33 -0.05
CA CYS A 187 -9.91 8.49 -0.79
C CYS A 187 -10.58 8.60 -2.16
N SER A 188 -10.69 9.82 -2.67
CA SER A 188 -11.07 10.13 -4.06
C SER A 188 -10.18 11.25 -4.60
N THR A 189 -9.69 11.09 -5.83
CA THR A 189 -8.79 12.04 -6.51
C THR A 189 -9.58 12.84 -7.54
N ASN A 190 -9.36 14.15 -7.62
CA ASN A 190 -9.91 14.99 -8.69
C ASN A 190 -8.94 15.17 -9.87
N ASP A 191 -9.44 15.79 -10.95
CA ASP A 191 -8.70 16.03 -12.20
C ASP A 191 -7.43 16.90 -12.05
N ILE A 192 -7.24 17.55 -10.89
CA ILE A 192 -6.11 18.43 -10.57
C ILE A 192 -5.09 17.70 -9.66
N GLY A 193 -5.38 16.45 -9.25
CA GLY A 193 -4.52 15.65 -8.37
C GLY A 193 -4.75 15.88 -6.87
N HIS A 194 -5.74 16.68 -6.48
CA HIS A 194 -6.11 16.78 -5.07
C HIS A 194 -6.88 15.54 -4.65
N VAL A 195 -6.44 14.92 -3.55
CA VAL A 195 -7.06 13.74 -2.95
C VAL A 195 -7.86 14.15 -1.72
N PHE A 196 -9.13 13.79 -1.71
CA PHE A 196 -10.08 14.04 -0.63
C PHE A 196 -10.36 12.75 0.14
N VAL A 197 -10.51 12.85 1.46
CA VAL A 197 -10.99 11.75 2.31
C VAL A 197 -12.51 11.82 2.38
N LEU A 198 -13.20 10.82 1.85
CA LEU A 198 -14.66 10.68 1.86
C LEU A 198 -15.17 10.04 3.15
N GLU A 199 -14.43 9.05 3.66
CA GLU A 199 -14.76 8.31 4.89
C GLU A 199 -13.49 8.02 5.68
N GLU A 200 -13.59 8.00 7.00
CA GLU A 200 -12.51 7.66 7.93
C GLU A 200 -12.99 6.59 8.90
N GLN A 201 -12.25 5.48 8.98
CA GLN A 201 -12.50 4.39 9.90
C GLN A 201 -11.25 4.17 10.76
N THR A 202 -11.41 4.13 12.08
CA THR A 202 -10.36 3.71 13.03
C THR A 202 -10.69 2.33 13.58
N LEU A 203 -9.73 1.42 13.50
CA LEU A 203 -9.76 0.12 14.17
C LEU A 203 -8.81 0.21 15.38
#